data_AF-A0A3D4H6W0-F1
#
_entry.id   AF-A0A3D4H6W0-F1
#
_cell.length_a   1.000
_cell.length_b   1.000
_cell.length_c   1.000
_cell.angle_alpha   90.00
_cell.angle_beta   90.00
_cell.angle_gamma   90.00
#
_symmetry.space_group_name_H-M   'P 1'
#
loop_
_entity.id
_entity.type
_entity.pdbx_description
1 polymer ?
#
loop_
_entity_poly.entity_id
_entity_poly.type
_entity_poly.pdbx_seq_one_letter_code
_entity_poly.pdbx_strand_id
1 'polypeptide(L)' 'IIRDYYTREEFELFDLEEDPMEYNNLALNPEYRDVMEGMRKELSEWAKSQGDELKAHREPYLRSEPIPDLRGQ' A
#
# COMPACT_ATOMS: atom_id res chain seq x y z
N ILE A 1 -15.33 -0.77 -4.72
CA ILE A 1 -15.57 0.70 -4.69
C ILE A 1 -15.67 1.22 -3.25
N ILE A 2 -16.75 1.02 -2.47
CA ILE A 2 -16.82 1.59 -1.10
C ILE A 2 -15.83 0.91 -0.14
N ARG A 3 -15.64 -0.41 -0.22
CA ARG A 3 -14.76 -1.13 0.71
C ARG A 3 -13.27 -0.83 0.47
N ASP A 4 -12.86 -0.78 -0.78
CA ASP A 4 -11.46 -0.49 -1.17
C ASP A 4 -11.06 0.96 -0.85
N TYR A 5 -12.03 1.87 -0.69
CA TYR A 5 -11.79 3.22 -0.16
C TYR A 5 -11.40 3.21 1.32
N TYR A 6 -11.90 2.26 2.11
CA TYR A 6 -11.65 2.19 3.55
C TYR A 6 -10.55 1.20 3.92
N THR A 7 -10.20 0.26 3.04
CA THR A 7 -9.26 -0.82 3.35
C THR A 7 -8.31 -0.99 2.17
N ARG A 8 -7.00 -1.00 2.44
CA ARG A 8 -5.95 -1.18 1.42
C ARG A 8 -4.97 -2.25 1.86
N GLU A 9 -4.33 -2.88 0.88
CA GLU A 9 -3.16 -3.72 1.14
C GLU A 9 -2.02 -2.86 1.70
N GLU A 10 -1.09 -3.49 2.40
CA GLU A 10 0.07 -2.77 2.98
C GLU A 10 0.92 -2.12 1.89
N PHE A 11 1.01 -2.77 0.72
CA PHE A 11 1.75 -2.29 -0.43
C PHE A 11 0.90 -2.30 -1.69
N GLU A 12 1.16 -1.33 -2.56
CA GLU A 12 0.57 -1.22 -3.89
C GLU A 12 1.68 -1.07 -4.92
N LEU A 13 1.57 -1.79 -6.04
CA LEU A 13 2.54 -1.74 -7.15
C LEU A 13 1.79 -1.62 -8.46
N PHE A 14 2.19 -0.68 -9.28
CA PHE A 14 1.57 -0.42 -10.57
C PHE A 14 2.62 -0.37 -11.66
N ASP A 15 2.29 -0.95 -12.81
CA ASP A 15 3.04 -0.75 -14.04
C ASP A 15 2.43 0.46 -14.75
N LEU A 16 3.14 1.59 -14.77
CA LEU A 16 2.60 2.83 -15.32
C LEU A 16 2.58 2.85 -16.86
N GLU A 17 3.31 1.96 -17.53
CA GLU A 17 3.26 1.85 -18.99
C GLU A 17 1.96 1.16 -19.42
N GLU A 18 1.60 0.07 -18.73
CA GLU A 18 0.40 -0.72 -19.03
C GLU A 18 -0.86 -0.27 -18.26
N ASP A 19 -0.68 0.34 -17.08
CA ASP A 19 -1.75 0.85 -16.22
C ASP A 19 -1.47 2.30 -15.73
N PRO A 20 -1.58 3.29 -16.63
CA PRO A 20 -1.33 4.70 -16.27
C PRO A 20 -2.31 5.27 -15.23
N MET A 21 -3.42 4.58 -14.98
CA MET A 21 -4.47 5.02 -14.04
C MET A 21 -4.41 4.28 -12.70
N GLU A 22 -3.44 3.39 -12.51
CA GLU A 22 -3.18 2.68 -11.25
C GLU A 22 -4.41 1.88 -10.75
N TYR A 23 -5.16 1.28 -11.68
CA TYR A 23 -6.35 0.49 -11.34
C TYR A 23 -6.04 -0.96 -10.95
N ASN A 24 -4.87 -1.47 -11.33
CA ASN A 24 -4.50 -2.86 -11.16
C ASN A 24 -3.28 -3.01 -10.26
N ASN A 25 -3.54 -3.18 -8.96
CA ASN A 25 -2.47 -3.41 -7.98
C ASN A 25 -1.82 -4.80 -8.18
N LEU A 26 -0.52 -4.79 -8.52
CA LEU A 26 0.33 -5.96 -8.78
C LEU A 26 1.10 -6.45 -7.54
N ALA A 27 0.94 -5.84 -6.36
CA ALA A 27 1.77 -6.11 -5.20
C ALA A 27 1.75 -7.57 -4.71
N LEU A 28 0.65 -8.29 -4.96
CA LEU A 28 0.49 -9.71 -4.63
C LEU A 28 0.69 -10.65 -5.84
N ASN A 29 0.98 -10.11 -7.02
CA ASN A 29 1.23 -10.91 -8.21
C ASN A 29 2.63 -11.57 -8.10
N PRO A 30 2.73 -12.92 -8.12
CA PRO A 30 4.01 -13.62 -7.98
C PRO A 30 5.01 -13.31 -9.09
N GLU A 31 4.54 -12.91 -10.29
CA GLU A 31 5.42 -12.53 -11.40
C GLU A 31 6.25 -11.27 -11.09
N TYR A 32 5.75 -10.40 -10.22
CA TYR A 32 6.39 -9.13 -9.85
C TYR A 32 7.09 -9.19 -8.49
N ARG A 33 7.25 -10.39 -7.91
CA ARG A 33 7.80 -10.55 -6.56
C ARG A 33 9.19 -9.94 -6.40
N ASP A 34 10.07 -10.16 -7.38
CA ASP A 34 11.45 -9.66 -7.31
C ASP A 34 11.49 -8.12 -7.44
N VAL A 35 10.63 -7.54 -8.27
CA VAL A 35 10.44 -6.07 -8.39
C VAL A 35 9.94 -5.50 -7.06
N MET A 36 8.93 -6.13 -6.46
CA MET A 36 8.40 -5.73 -5.16
C MET A 36 9.44 -5.78 -4.05
N GLU A 37 10.25 -6.83 -3.99
CA GLU A 37 11.33 -6.96 -3.00
C GLU A 37 12.39 -5.86 -3.18
N GLY A 38 12.76 -5.55 -4.42
CA GLY A 38 13.67 -4.44 -4.74
C GLY A 38 13.13 -3.10 -4.28
N MET A 39 11.90 -2.75 -4.68
CA MET A 39 11.28 -1.47 -4.33
C MET A 39 11.06 -1.31 -2.82
N ARG A 40 10.66 -2.37 -2.11
CA ARG A 40 10.55 -2.35 -0.63
C ARG A 40 11.88 -2.06 0.04
N LYS A 41 12.96 -2.65 -0.48
CA LYS A 41 14.31 -2.42 0.05
C LYS A 41 14.73 -0.97 -0.16
N GLU A 42 14.59 -0.45 -1.38
CA GLU A 42 14.94 0.94 -1.71
C GLU A 42 14.15 1.94 -0.85
N LEU A 43 12.83 1.72 -0.70
CA LEU A 43 11.99 2.55 0.17
C LEU A 43 12.46 2.52 1.63
N SER A 44 12.77 1.34 2.17
CA SER A 44 13.25 1.19 3.55
C SER A 44 14.60 1.88 3.77
N GLU A 45 15.53 1.73 2.83
CA GLU A 45 16.84 2.38 2.89
C GLU A 45 16.72 3.91 2.80
N TRP A 46 15.87 4.40 1.90
CA TRP A 46 15.59 5.82 1.78
C TRP A 46 14.95 6.39 3.04
N ALA A 47 13.91 5.76 3.58
CA ALA A 47 13.22 6.22 4.79
C ALA A 47 14.19 6.31 5.99
N LYS A 48 15.01 5.27 6.20
CA LYS A 48 16.07 5.28 7.23
C LYS A 48 17.04 6.43 7.05
N SER A 49 17.43 6.75 5.81
CA SER A 49 18.33 7.87 5.52
C SER A 49 17.74 9.24 5.90
N GLN A 50 16.40 9.35 5.90
CA GLN A 50 15.68 10.55 6.33
C GLN A 50 15.40 10.58 7.84
N GLY A 51 15.80 9.54 8.58
CA GLY A 51 15.44 9.37 9.99
C GLY A 51 13.98 9.00 10.21
N ASP A 52 13.30 8.48 9.18
CA ASP A 52 11.92 7.99 9.27
C ASP A 52 11.92 6.48 9.61
N GLU A 53 11.07 6.11 10.56
CA GLU A 53 10.86 4.74 11.03
C GLU A 53 9.73 4.01 10.27
N LEU A 54 9.10 4.66 9.29
CA LEU A 54 7.95 4.15 8.53
C LEU A 54 6.76 3.75 9.41
N LYS A 55 6.60 4.43 10.55
CA LYS A 55 5.46 4.19 11.44
C LYS A 55 4.20 4.80 10.85
N ALA A 56 3.15 4.00 10.74
CA ALA A 56 1.84 4.49 10.35
C ALA A 56 1.37 5.58 11.34
N HIS A 57 0.82 6.67 10.83
CA HIS A 57 0.26 7.74 11.66
C HIS A 57 -0.95 7.25 12.49
N ARG A 58 -1.68 6.26 11.98
CA ARG A 58 -2.83 5.59 12.61
C ARG A 58 -2.87 4.13 12.22
N GLU A 59 -3.49 3.30 13.05
CA GLU A 59 -3.79 1.91 12.71
C GLU A 59 -4.68 1.85 11.45
N PRO A 60 -4.34 1.02 10.46
CA PRO A 60 -5.16 0.87 9.26
C PRO A 60 -6.46 0.14 9.58
N TYR A 61 -7.52 0.46 8.85
CA TYR A 61 -8.75 -0.32 8.89
C TYR A 61 -8.54 -1.63 8.13
N LEU A 62 -8.66 -2.73 8.84
CA LEU A 62 -8.45 -4.06 8.29
C LEU A 62 -9.61 -4.46 7.38
N ARG A 63 -9.30 -5.12 6.27
CA ARG A 63 -10.31 -5.67 5.36
C ARG A 63 -11.24 -6.69 6.03
N SER A 64 -10.77 -7.36 7.08
CA SER A 64 -11.54 -8.32 7.88
C SER A 64 -12.57 -7.67 8.80
N GLU A 65 -12.41 -6.39 9.14
CA GLU A 65 -13.23 -5.69 10.12
C GLU A 65 -14.39 -4.91 9.45
N PRO A 66 -15.46 -4.56 10.20
CA PRO A 66 -16.53 -3.71 9.70
C PRO A 66 -16.04 -2.34 9.22
N ILE A 67 -16.74 -1.76 8.22
CA ILE A 67 -16.42 -0.41 7.73
C ILE A 67 -16.60 0.58 8.89
N PRO A 68 -15.59 1.43 9.17
CA PRO A 68 -15.63 2.37 10.28
C PRO A 68 -16.77 3.39 10.14
N ASP A 69 -17.46 3.68 11.23
CA ASP A 69 -18.38 4.82 11.28
C ASP A 69 -17.60 6.11 11.51
N LEU A 70 -17.46 6.92 10.46
CA LEU A 70 -16.71 8.19 10.50
C LEU A 70 -17.57 9.39 10.89
N ARG A 71 -18.84 9.21 11.27
CA ARG A 71 -19.79 10.32 11.54
C ARG A 71 -19.50 11.12 12.82
N GLY A 72 -18.38 10.89 13.50
CA GLY A 72 -18.03 11.55 14.77
C GLY A 72 -16.54 11.77 15.02
N GLN A 73 -15.69 11.74 13.99
CA GLN A 73 -14.27 12.12 14.08
C GLN A 73 -14.04 13.59 13.74
#